data_AF-A0A1C6BFQ7-F1
#
_entry.id   AF-A0A1C6BFQ7-F1
#
_cell.length_a   1.000
_cell.length_b   1.000
_cell.length_c   1.000
_cell.angle_alpha   90.00
_cell.angle_beta   90.00
_cell.angle_gamma   90.00
#
_symmetry.space_group_name_H-M   'P 1'
#
loop_
_entity.id
_entity.type
_entity.pdbx_description
1 polymer ?
#
loop_
_entity_poly.entity_id
_entity_poly.type
_entity_poly.pdbx_seq_one_letter_code
_entity_poly.pdbx_strand_id
1 'polypeptide(L)'
;MNNLKMEIKKKEEKLENLEIKPVYAMKQIMIKMKNDIESRLLSNVDFDKFLNKAINVFNSNENFKHCEIMTFINAMVKCASLNLEPNSVLGQAYLVPVKFGEDCKVEFQIGYKGMIELAYRSGKVKSLYANEVKANDEFYIDYGLEQKLVHRPCLIGDRGEVIGYYVVYHLDSMGSSFVFMTRDEVLSHSKKYSKSFGIDLWESEFDAMAKKTVIKKLLKYAPLSIDLQKSVLLDESINTNLQGGI
;
A
#
# COMPACT_ATOMS: atom_id res chain seq x y z
N MET A 1 56.38 8.86 -17.18
CA MET A 1 55.72 7.99 -16.16
C MET A 1 55.29 8.73 -14.90
N ASN A 2 56.05 9.69 -14.35
CA ASN A 2 55.67 10.40 -13.12
C ASN A 2 54.45 11.32 -13.25
N ASN A 3 54.26 11.98 -14.39
CA ASN A 3 53.12 12.90 -14.59
C ASN A 3 51.77 12.17 -14.65
N LEU A 4 51.76 10.99 -15.29
CA LEU A 4 50.57 10.15 -15.39
C LEU A 4 50.13 9.60 -14.02
N LYS A 5 51.09 9.23 -13.16
CA LYS A 5 50.81 8.80 -11.78
C LYS A 5 50.26 9.94 -10.92
N MET A 6 50.75 11.17 -11.09
CA MET A 6 50.20 12.34 -10.38
C MET A 6 48.78 12.69 -10.86
N GLU A 7 48.48 12.57 -12.15
CA GLU A 7 47.12 12.79 -12.68
C GLU A 7 46.12 11.72 -12.24
N ILE A 8 46.55 10.45 -12.20
CA ILE A 8 45.73 9.35 -11.68
C ILE A 8 45.43 9.59 -10.19
N LYS A 9 46.44 9.93 -9.39
CA LYS A 9 46.28 10.20 -7.96
C LYS A 9 45.37 11.41 -7.69
N LYS A 10 45.50 12.48 -8.49
CA LYS A 10 44.58 13.63 -8.45
C LYS A 10 43.14 13.27 -8.85
N LYS A 11 42.96 12.32 -9.78
CA LYS A 11 41.62 11.82 -10.13
C LYS A 11 41.04 10.96 -9.02
N GLU A 12 41.85 10.11 -8.39
CA GLU A 12 41.46 9.25 -7.26
C GLU A 12 41.04 10.10 -6.04
N GLU A 13 41.86 11.09 -5.63
CA GLU A 13 41.53 12.04 -4.54
C GLU A 13 40.28 12.88 -4.84
N LYS A 14 40.04 13.20 -6.13
CA LYS A 14 38.83 13.91 -6.57
C LYS A 14 37.60 13.00 -6.59
N LEU A 15 37.76 11.70 -6.84
CA LEU A 15 36.70 10.70 -6.74
C LEU A 15 36.33 10.40 -5.28
N GLU A 16 37.31 10.38 -4.37
CA GLU A 16 37.09 10.17 -2.93
C GLU A 16 36.28 11.30 -2.27
N ASN A 17 36.35 12.53 -2.80
CA ASN A 17 35.64 13.70 -2.26
C ASN A 17 34.33 14.06 -3.01
N LEU A 18 33.87 13.22 -3.94
CA LEU A 18 32.60 13.46 -4.62
C LEU A 18 31.43 13.00 -3.73
N GLU A 19 30.72 13.96 -3.14
CA GLU A 19 29.44 13.69 -2.49
C GLU A 19 28.40 13.30 -3.56
N ILE A 20 28.15 11.99 -3.69
CA ILE A 20 27.18 11.48 -4.66
C ILE A 20 25.78 11.75 -4.11
N LYS A 21 25.03 12.63 -4.79
CA LYS A 21 23.62 12.89 -4.47
C LYS A 21 22.83 11.56 -4.48
N PRO A 22 22.05 11.23 -3.43
CA PRO A 22 21.32 9.96 -3.34
C PRO A 22 20.45 9.65 -4.56
N VAL A 23 19.82 10.67 -5.14
CA VAL A 23 19.01 10.58 -6.35
C VAL A 23 19.81 10.07 -7.56
N TYR A 24 21.06 10.54 -7.70
CA TYR A 24 21.95 10.11 -8.77
C TYR A 24 22.35 8.65 -8.57
N ALA A 25 22.74 8.25 -7.35
CA ALA A 25 23.06 6.87 -7.04
C ALA A 25 21.87 5.93 -7.35
N MET A 26 20.66 6.28 -6.90
CA MET A 26 19.44 5.55 -7.21
C MET A 26 19.19 5.42 -8.71
N LYS A 27 19.30 6.53 -9.46
CA LYS A 27 19.16 6.53 -10.92
C LYS A 27 20.17 5.60 -11.60
N GLN A 28 21.44 5.64 -11.20
CA GLN A 28 22.48 4.78 -11.79
C GLN A 28 22.24 3.30 -11.51
N ILE A 29 21.79 2.95 -10.29
CA ILE A 29 21.42 1.58 -9.95
C ILE A 29 20.27 1.10 -10.84
N MET A 30 19.21 1.90 -11.00
CA MET A 30 18.08 1.53 -11.87
C MET A 30 18.51 1.33 -13.33
N ILE A 31 19.37 2.20 -13.87
CA ILE A 31 19.92 2.05 -15.23
C ILE A 31 20.73 0.76 -15.36
N LYS A 32 21.58 0.46 -14.37
CA LYS A 32 22.36 -0.78 -14.34
C LYS A 32 21.47 -2.02 -14.27
N MET A 33 20.32 -1.92 -13.60
CA MET A 33 19.33 -2.98 -13.42
C MET A 33 18.23 -2.97 -14.49
N LYS A 34 18.40 -2.24 -15.60
CA LYS A 34 17.35 -2.03 -16.61
C LYS A 34 16.65 -3.34 -17.03
N ASN A 35 17.43 -4.33 -17.47
CA ASN A 35 16.89 -5.60 -17.96
C ASN A 35 16.11 -6.36 -16.88
N ASP A 36 16.62 -6.37 -15.65
CA ASP A 36 15.97 -7.04 -14.51
C ASP A 36 14.66 -6.35 -14.15
N ILE A 37 14.63 -5.02 -14.21
CA ILE A 37 13.42 -4.21 -13.96
C ILE A 37 12.40 -4.48 -15.07
N GLU A 38 12.78 -4.32 -16.34
CA GLU A 38 11.90 -4.52 -17.50
C GLU A 38 11.26 -5.91 -17.51
N SER A 39 12.00 -6.96 -17.13
CA SER A 39 11.47 -8.33 -17.04
C SER A 39 10.32 -8.51 -16.04
N ARG A 40 10.14 -7.57 -15.10
CA ARG A 40 9.11 -7.59 -14.05
C ARG A 40 8.00 -6.57 -14.29
N LEU A 41 8.21 -5.66 -15.24
CA LEU A 41 7.21 -4.68 -15.62
C LEU A 41 6.19 -5.29 -16.59
N LEU A 42 5.01 -4.69 -16.64
CA LEU A 42 4.03 -5.05 -17.67
C LEU A 42 4.53 -4.58 -19.04
N SER A 43 4.13 -5.28 -20.11
CA SER A 43 4.60 -5.03 -21.48
C SER A 43 4.31 -3.62 -21.99
N ASN A 44 3.35 -2.91 -21.39
CA ASN A 44 2.97 -1.54 -21.73
C ASN A 44 3.71 -0.46 -20.93
N VAL A 45 4.58 -0.83 -19.99
CA VAL A 45 5.34 0.12 -19.16
C VAL A 45 6.73 0.31 -19.74
N ASP A 46 6.97 1.51 -20.25
CA ASP A 46 8.29 1.93 -20.75
C ASP A 46 9.26 2.24 -19.61
N PHE A 47 10.51 1.78 -19.72
CA PHE A 47 11.53 1.95 -18.68
C PHE A 47 11.87 3.42 -18.41
N ASP A 48 11.94 4.27 -19.44
CA ASP A 48 12.28 5.68 -19.25
C ASP A 48 11.14 6.43 -18.53
N LYS A 49 9.88 6.10 -18.85
CA LYS A 49 8.72 6.60 -18.09
C LYS A 49 8.75 6.13 -16.63
N PHE A 50 9.04 4.85 -16.41
CA PHE A 50 9.17 4.28 -15.06
C PHE A 50 10.30 4.96 -14.26
N LEU A 51 11.47 5.16 -14.87
CA LEU A 51 12.62 5.81 -14.25
C LEU A 51 12.31 7.26 -13.85
N ASN A 52 11.70 8.03 -14.76
CA ASN A 52 11.30 9.41 -14.47
C ASN A 52 10.27 9.48 -13.33
N LYS A 53 9.31 8.55 -13.31
CA LYS A 53 8.35 8.44 -12.21
C LYS A 53 9.04 8.12 -10.90
N ALA A 54 9.98 7.16 -10.88
CA ALA A 54 10.74 6.80 -9.68
C ALA A 54 11.57 7.98 -9.15
N ILE A 55 12.21 8.77 -10.02
CA ILE A 55 12.94 9.99 -9.65
C ILE A 55 12.00 11.01 -9.00
N ASN A 56 10.82 11.23 -9.57
CA ASN A 56 9.85 12.17 -9.02
C ASN A 56 9.33 11.73 -7.64
N VAL A 57 9.02 10.43 -7.47
CA VAL A 57 8.58 9.87 -6.18
C VAL A 57 9.70 9.92 -5.13
N PHE A 58 10.93 9.60 -5.52
CA PHE A 58 12.08 9.64 -4.60
C PHE A 58 12.37 11.06 -4.11
N ASN A 59 12.15 12.06 -4.97
CA ASN A 59 12.33 13.48 -4.60
C ASN A 59 11.14 14.09 -3.86
N SER A 60 9.96 13.46 -3.87
CA SER A 60 8.78 14.04 -3.21
C SER A 60 8.81 13.92 -1.68
N ASN A 61 9.71 13.10 -1.13
CA ASN A 61 9.88 12.93 0.31
C ASN A 61 11.37 12.76 0.66
N GLU A 62 11.91 13.73 1.39
CA GLU A 62 13.31 13.74 1.84
C GLU A 62 13.70 12.49 2.62
N ASN A 63 12.75 11.86 3.35
CA ASN A 63 13.02 10.66 4.12
C ASN A 63 13.49 9.48 3.25
N PHE A 64 13.11 9.42 1.97
CA PHE A 64 13.60 8.36 1.07
C PHE A 64 15.11 8.39 0.88
N LYS A 65 15.73 9.57 0.99
CA LYS A 65 17.19 9.74 0.84
C LYS A 65 17.98 9.14 2.00
N HIS A 66 17.31 8.89 3.13
CA HIS A 66 17.90 8.28 4.32
C HIS A 66 17.65 6.77 4.41
N CYS A 67 16.93 6.19 3.45
CA CYS A 67 16.60 4.77 3.45
C CYS A 67 17.42 4.00 2.43
N GLU A 68 17.53 2.69 2.64
CA GLU A 68 18.25 1.78 1.74
C GLU A 68 17.68 1.86 0.32
N ILE A 69 18.47 2.38 -0.63
CA ILE A 69 18.04 2.65 -2.02
C ILE A 69 17.41 1.42 -2.68
N MET A 70 17.96 0.23 -2.44
CA MET A 70 17.45 -1.01 -3.01
C MET A 70 16.02 -1.33 -2.56
N THR A 71 15.66 -0.99 -1.33
CA THR A 71 14.28 -1.19 -0.83
C THR A 71 13.29 -0.27 -1.53
N PHE A 72 13.68 0.97 -1.82
CA PHE A 72 12.87 1.90 -2.64
C PHE A 72 12.67 1.36 -4.06
N ILE A 73 13.74 0.92 -4.73
CA ILE A 73 13.65 0.38 -6.09
C ILE A 73 12.73 -0.85 -6.12
N ASN A 74 12.90 -1.77 -5.16
CA ASN A 74 12.03 -2.95 -5.05
C ASN A 74 10.56 -2.56 -4.80
N ALA A 75 10.29 -1.55 -3.98
CA ALA A 75 8.95 -1.05 -3.72
C ALA A 75 8.33 -0.42 -4.99
N MET A 76 9.11 0.35 -5.75
CA MET A 76 8.69 0.93 -7.04
C MET A 76 8.37 -0.16 -8.08
N VAL A 77 9.21 -1.19 -8.19
CA VAL A 77 8.98 -2.31 -9.13
C VAL A 77 7.69 -3.06 -8.77
N LYS A 78 7.45 -3.34 -7.48
CA LYS A 78 6.18 -3.96 -7.03
C LYS A 78 4.96 -3.11 -7.37
N CYS A 79 5.06 -1.80 -7.20
CA CYS A 79 3.99 -0.86 -7.55
C CYS A 79 3.67 -0.91 -9.06
N ALA A 80 4.72 -0.87 -9.89
CA ALA A 80 4.59 -0.87 -11.34
C ALA A 80 4.14 -2.23 -11.90
N SER A 81 4.57 -3.36 -11.31
CA SER A 81 4.09 -4.69 -11.71
C SER A 81 2.58 -4.87 -11.48
N LEU A 82 2.01 -4.12 -10.54
CA LEU A 82 0.57 -4.07 -10.30
C LEU A 82 -0.15 -2.99 -11.11
N ASN A 83 0.57 -2.17 -11.90
CA ASN A 83 0.08 -0.99 -12.60
C ASN A 83 -0.67 -0.03 -11.66
N LEU A 84 -0.11 0.22 -10.47
CA LEU A 84 -0.64 1.18 -9.51
C LEU A 84 0.21 2.44 -9.47
N GLU A 85 -0.43 3.57 -9.14
CA GLU A 85 0.24 4.85 -8.97
C GLU A 85 0.74 5.07 -7.53
N PRO A 86 2.07 5.16 -7.33
CA PRO A 86 2.66 5.33 -6.00
C PRO A 86 2.47 6.75 -5.47
N ASN A 87 2.12 6.88 -4.17
CA ASN A 87 2.03 8.14 -3.42
C ASN A 87 1.22 9.23 -4.15
N SER A 88 0.20 8.83 -4.89
CA SER A 88 -0.67 9.73 -5.64
C SER A 88 -1.93 10.08 -4.84
N VAL A 89 -2.59 11.17 -5.23
CA VAL A 89 -3.90 11.58 -4.68
C VAL A 89 -4.98 10.52 -4.93
N LEU A 90 -4.75 9.62 -5.91
CA LEU A 90 -5.62 8.48 -6.19
C LEU A 90 -5.57 7.41 -5.09
N GLY A 91 -4.60 7.44 -4.16
CA GLY A 91 -4.56 6.53 -3.02
C GLY A 91 -4.49 5.04 -3.38
N GLN A 92 -3.90 4.73 -4.54
CA GLN A 92 -3.79 3.38 -5.08
C GLN A 92 -2.68 2.56 -4.41
N ALA A 93 -1.52 3.17 -4.18
CA ALA A 93 -0.38 2.55 -3.54
C ALA A 93 0.44 3.58 -2.76
N TYR A 94 1.15 3.10 -1.75
CA TYR A 94 2.01 3.90 -0.89
C TYR A 94 3.40 3.29 -0.81
N LEU A 95 4.41 4.13 -0.95
CA LEU A 95 5.80 3.82 -0.61
C LEU A 95 6.10 4.56 0.67
N VAL A 96 6.35 3.80 1.74
CA VAL A 96 6.43 4.32 3.11
C VAL A 96 7.83 4.05 3.66
N PRO A 97 8.59 5.09 4.04
CA PRO A 97 9.80 4.94 4.85
C PRO A 97 9.46 4.35 6.21
N VAL A 98 10.13 3.28 6.60
CA VAL A 98 9.96 2.58 7.88
C VAL A 98 11.33 2.41 8.53
N LYS A 99 11.43 2.81 9.80
CA LYS A 99 12.63 2.60 10.61
C LYS A 99 12.66 1.18 11.18
N PHE A 100 13.84 0.57 11.14
CA PHE A 100 14.17 -0.74 11.69
C PHE A 100 15.41 -0.60 12.56
N GLY A 101 15.23 -0.20 13.83
CA GLY A 101 16.35 0.24 14.66
C GLY A 101 16.99 1.49 14.07
N GLU A 102 18.29 1.44 13.76
CA GLU A 102 19.02 2.53 13.12
C GLU A 102 18.84 2.57 11.59
N ASP A 103 18.41 1.46 10.98
CA ASP A 103 18.22 1.38 9.53
C ASP A 103 16.89 2.00 9.10
N CYS A 104 16.83 2.58 7.90
CA CYS A 104 15.58 2.92 7.23
C CYS A 104 15.38 2.08 5.96
N LYS A 105 14.19 1.51 5.78
CA LYS A 105 13.77 0.77 4.59
C LYS A 105 12.47 1.34 4.03
N VAL A 106 12.26 1.22 2.73
CA VAL A 106 11.01 1.60 2.08
C VAL A 106 10.12 0.38 1.89
N GLU A 107 8.91 0.43 2.43
CA GLU A 107 7.88 -0.58 2.27
C GLU A 107 6.86 -0.18 1.21
N PHE A 108 6.45 -1.14 0.39
CA PHE A 108 5.32 -1.00 -0.52
C PHE A 108 4.04 -1.46 0.16
N GLN A 109 3.02 -0.60 0.18
CA GLN A 109 1.71 -0.88 0.73
C GLN A 109 0.63 -0.58 -0.30
N ILE A 110 -0.30 -1.51 -0.52
CA ILE A 110 -1.43 -1.26 -1.42
C ILE A 110 -2.48 -0.41 -0.69
N GLY A 111 -2.93 0.66 -1.34
CA GLY A 111 -4.03 1.48 -0.87
C GLY A 111 -5.38 0.85 -1.16
N TYR A 112 -6.43 1.27 -0.44
CA TYR A 112 -7.75 0.66 -0.59
C TYR A 112 -8.33 0.84 -2.01
N LYS A 113 -8.11 2.00 -2.63
CA LYS A 113 -8.51 2.27 -4.01
C LYS A 113 -7.76 1.36 -4.98
N GLY A 114 -6.48 1.10 -4.73
CA GLY A 114 -5.69 0.14 -5.50
C GLY A 114 -6.24 -1.27 -5.36
N MET A 115 -6.58 -1.71 -4.16
CA MET A 115 -7.21 -3.02 -3.96
C MET A 115 -8.55 -3.15 -4.69
N ILE A 116 -9.40 -2.12 -4.65
CA ILE A 116 -10.67 -2.08 -5.38
C ILE A 116 -10.43 -2.18 -6.89
N GLU A 117 -9.50 -1.39 -7.41
CA GLU A 117 -9.17 -1.39 -8.84
C GLU A 117 -8.59 -2.73 -9.31
N LEU A 118 -7.68 -3.32 -8.52
CA LEU A 118 -7.15 -4.66 -8.80
C LEU A 118 -8.26 -5.73 -8.75
N ALA A 119 -9.24 -5.59 -7.85
CA ALA A 119 -10.39 -6.48 -7.78
C ALA A 119 -11.25 -6.37 -9.05
N TYR A 120 -11.57 -5.16 -9.53
CA TYR A 120 -12.30 -4.98 -10.78
C TYR A 120 -11.53 -5.50 -12.00
N ARG A 121 -10.21 -5.26 -12.06
CA ARG A 121 -9.35 -5.73 -13.15
C ARG A 121 -9.25 -7.25 -13.24
N SER A 122 -9.65 -7.99 -12.19
CA SER A 122 -9.75 -9.44 -12.25
C SER A 122 -10.79 -9.95 -13.26
N GLY A 123 -11.74 -9.11 -13.66
CA GLY A 123 -12.85 -9.48 -14.55
C GLY A 123 -13.82 -10.49 -13.93
N LYS A 124 -13.75 -10.71 -12.61
CA LYS A 124 -14.67 -11.59 -11.87
C LYS A 124 -15.55 -10.82 -10.89
N VAL A 125 -15.09 -9.66 -10.43
CA VAL A 125 -15.78 -8.83 -9.44
C VAL A 125 -16.64 -7.82 -10.19
N LYS A 126 -17.95 -8.00 -10.12
CA LYS A 126 -18.97 -7.12 -10.71
C LYS A 126 -19.11 -5.81 -9.93
N SER A 127 -19.11 -5.90 -8.60
CA SER A 127 -19.18 -4.74 -7.72
C SER A 127 -18.51 -5.01 -6.39
N LEU A 128 -17.93 -3.97 -5.79
CA LEU A 128 -17.30 -3.98 -4.49
C LEU A 128 -17.58 -2.63 -3.80
N TYR A 129 -18.22 -2.66 -2.64
CA TYR A 129 -18.55 -1.45 -1.89
C TYR A 129 -18.50 -1.72 -0.37
N ALA A 130 -18.26 -0.66 0.40
CA ALA A 130 -18.21 -0.72 1.86
C ALA A 130 -19.01 0.44 2.46
N ASN A 131 -19.76 0.17 3.53
CA ASN A 131 -20.60 1.13 4.23
C ASN A 131 -20.43 1.01 5.73
N GLU A 132 -20.56 2.14 6.42
CA GLU A 132 -20.76 2.20 7.85
C GLU A 132 -22.21 1.87 8.23
N VAL A 133 -22.38 1.23 9.38
CA VAL A 133 -23.66 0.96 10.03
C VAL A 133 -23.70 1.83 11.27
N LYS A 134 -24.80 2.57 11.46
CA LYS A 134 -25.02 3.44 12.61
C LYS A 134 -26.10 2.89 13.54
N ALA A 135 -26.07 3.33 14.79
CA ALA A 135 -26.88 2.77 15.88
C ALA A 135 -28.39 2.72 15.60
N ASN A 136 -28.91 3.68 14.84
CA ASN A 136 -30.34 3.77 14.51
C ASN A 136 -30.70 3.19 13.13
N ASP A 137 -29.75 2.58 12.40
CA ASP A 137 -30.05 1.92 11.13
C ASP A 137 -30.73 0.56 11.37
N GLU A 138 -31.64 0.15 10.48
CA GLU A 138 -32.12 -1.23 10.47
C GLU A 138 -31.03 -2.11 9.86
N PHE A 139 -30.37 -2.92 10.69
CA PHE A 139 -29.25 -3.76 10.27
C PHE A 139 -29.41 -5.19 10.78
N TYR A 140 -29.30 -6.15 9.85
CA TYR A 140 -29.36 -7.58 10.14
C TYR A 140 -28.36 -8.33 9.26
N ILE A 141 -27.61 -9.24 9.87
CA ILE A 141 -26.70 -10.15 9.18
C ILE A 141 -26.94 -11.59 9.63
N ASP A 142 -26.83 -12.50 8.67
CA ASP A 142 -26.88 -13.95 8.89
C ASP A 142 -25.76 -14.60 8.07
N TYR A 143 -24.88 -15.33 8.75
CA TYR A 143 -23.73 -16.02 8.15
C TYR A 143 -24.01 -17.48 7.79
N GLY A 144 -25.25 -17.95 7.94
CA GLY A 144 -25.64 -19.30 7.56
C GLY A 144 -25.28 -19.68 6.11
N LEU A 145 -25.64 -20.89 5.69
CA LEU A 145 -25.33 -21.41 4.36
C LEU A 145 -25.73 -20.45 3.23
N GLU A 146 -26.83 -19.73 3.43
CA GLU A 146 -27.26 -18.60 2.61
C GLU A 146 -27.01 -17.29 3.37
N GLN A 147 -25.86 -16.65 3.09
CA GLN A 147 -25.50 -15.38 3.70
C GLN A 147 -26.56 -14.31 3.40
N LYS A 148 -27.06 -13.63 4.43
CA LYS A 148 -28.01 -12.51 4.30
C LYS A 148 -27.45 -11.26 4.96
N LEU A 149 -27.56 -10.14 4.25
CA LEU A 149 -27.26 -8.82 4.76
C LEU A 149 -28.41 -7.90 4.40
N VAL A 150 -29.02 -7.29 5.42
CA VAL A 150 -30.03 -6.25 5.28
C VAL A 150 -29.49 -5.01 5.96
N HIS A 151 -29.44 -3.91 5.22
CA HIS A 151 -29.10 -2.60 5.75
C HIS A 151 -30.05 -1.57 5.16
N ARG A 152 -30.88 -0.96 6.03
CA ARG A 152 -31.72 0.18 5.68
C ARG A 152 -31.33 1.35 6.58
N PRO A 153 -30.56 2.31 6.07
CA PRO A 153 -30.17 3.48 6.84
C PRO A 153 -31.38 4.25 7.36
N CYS A 154 -31.28 4.81 8.56
CA CYS A 154 -32.28 5.75 9.04
C CYS A 154 -32.26 7.01 8.14
N LEU A 155 -33.35 7.27 7.43
CA LEU A 155 -33.45 8.36 6.44
C LEU A 155 -33.93 9.69 7.05
N ILE A 156 -34.57 9.66 8.21
CA ILE A 156 -35.17 10.82 8.86
C ILE A 156 -34.69 10.88 10.31
N GLY A 157 -34.09 12.00 10.70
CA GLY A 157 -33.52 12.20 12.03
C GLY A 157 -32.05 11.81 12.11
N ASP A 158 -31.55 11.66 13.34
CA ASP A 158 -30.17 11.28 13.58
C ASP A 158 -29.97 9.76 13.42
N ARG A 159 -28.99 9.36 12.59
CA ARG A 159 -28.59 7.94 12.43
C ARG A 159 -27.83 7.41 13.64
N GLY A 160 -27.30 8.30 14.49
CA GLY A 160 -26.50 7.97 15.66
C GLY A 160 -25.04 7.66 15.34
N GLU A 161 -24.36 7.12 16.35
CA GLU A 161 -22.95 6.74 16.29
C GLU A 161 -22.70 5.53 15.38
N VAL A 162 -21.49 5.43 14.81
CA VAL A 162 -21.09 4.29 13.98
C VAL A 162 -20.83 3.06 14.86
N ILE A 163 -21.55 1.97 14.62
CA ILE A 163 -21.43 0.71 15.36
C ILE A 163 -20.54 -0.32 14.64
N GLY A 164 -20.32 -0.15 13.33
CA GLY A 164 -19.48 -1.05 12.55
C GLY A 164 -19.48 -0.72 11.07
N TYR A 165 -18.81 -1.57 10.31
CA TYR A 165 -18.62 -1.43 8.88
C TYR A 165 -18.78 -2.78 8.21
N TYR A 166 -19.42 -2.80 7.06
CA TYR A 166 -19.44 -3.98 6.20
C TYR A 166 -18.92 -3.65 4.82
N VAL A 167 -18.48 -4.70 4.12
CA VAL A 167 -18.10 -4.67 2.72
C VAL A 167 -18.80 -5.83 2.02
N VAL A 168 -19.23 -5.61 0.78
CA VAL A 168 -19.86 -6.61 -0.08
C VAL A 168 -19.12 -6.65 -1.40
N TYR A 169 -18.87 -7.86 -1.92
CA TYR A 169 -18.59 -8.03 -3.35
C TYR A 169 -19.69 -8.85 -4.02
N HIS A 170 -19.89 -8.58 -5.30
CA HIS A 170 -20.64 -9.45 -6.21
C HIS A 170 -19.69 -9.96 -7.29
N LEU A 171 -19.83 -11.23 -7.64
CA LEU A 171 -19.17 -11.85 -8.77
C LEU A 171 -20.07 -11.81 -10.00
N ASP A 172 -19.46 -11.88 -11.19
CA ASP A 172 -20.21 -11.96 -12.45
C ASP A 172 -21.03 -13.26 -12.55
N SER A 173 -20.58 -14.34 -11.89
CA SER A 173 -21.21 -15.66 -11.86
C SER A 173 -22.30 -15.83 -10.77
N MET A 174 -22.97 -14.75 -10.37
CA MET A 174 -24.05 -14.71 -9.36
C MET A 174 -23.67 -15.04 -7.91
N GLY A 175 -22.40 -15.26 -7.60
CA GLY A 175 -21.93 -15.37 -6.21
C GLY A 175 -21.76 -13.99 -5.55
N SER A 176 -22.07 -13.87 -4.27
CA SER A 176 -21.76 -12.70 -3.46
C SER A 176 -21.23 -13.12 -2.10
N SER A 177 -20.50 -12.24 -1.43
CA SER A 177 -20.14 -12.43 -0.04
C SER A 177 -19.94 -11.08 0.63
N PHE A 178 -20.09 -11.06 1.94
CA PHE A 178 -19.85 -9.88 2.76
C PHE A 178 -19.04 -10.21 4.00
N VAL A 179 -18.38 -9.19 4.52
CA VAL A 179 -17.75 -9.21 5.85
C VAL A 179 -18.26 -8.00 6.60
N PHE A 180 -18.59 -8.19 7.87
CA PHE A 180 -18.89 -7.13 8.82
C PHE A 180 -17.82 -7.15 9.92
N MET A 181 -17.49 -5.96 10.42
CA MET A 181 -16.71 -5.79 11.65
C MET A 181 -17.36 -4.69 12.48
N THR A 182 -17.49 -4.92 13.78
CA THR A 182 -17.87 -3.85 14.70
C THR A 182 -16.78 -2.78 14.76
N ARG A 183 -17.14 -1.58 15.22
CA ARG A 183 -16.17 -0.50 15.43
C ARG A 183 -15.02 -0.94 16.37
N ASP A 184 -15.35 -1.72 17.39
CA ASP A 184 -14.38 -2.25 18.37
C ASP A 184 -13.48 -3.34 17.79
N GLU A 185 -14.01 -4.20 16.91
CA GLU A 185 -13.21 -5.18 16.18
C GLU A 185 -12.23 -4.51 15.23
N VAL A 186 -12.66 -3.45 14.54
CA VAL A 186 -11.76 -2.63 13.71
C VAL A 186 -10.68 -2.03 14.58
N LEU A 187 -11.02 -1.35 15.68
CA LEU A 187 -10.04 -0.76 16.61
C LEU A 187 -9.03 -1.79 17.12
N SER A 188 -9.51 -2.98 17.50
CA SER A 188 -8.66 -4.07 18.01
C SER A 188 -7.73 -4.62 16.94
N HIS A 189 -8.22 -4.75 15.70
CA HIS A 189 -7.38 -5.12 14.56
C HIS A 189 -6.32 -4.06 14.29
N SER A 190 -6.69 -2.78 14.29
CA SER A 190 -5.78 -1.66 14.06
C SER A 190 -4.68 -1.58 15.10
N LYS A 191 -5.00 -1.76 16.39
CA LYS A 191 -4.03 -1.85 17.49
C LYS A 191 -2.96 -2.90 17.25
N LYS A 192 -3.34 -4.03 16.65
CA LYS A 192 -2.47 -5.18 16.45
C LYS A 192 -1.60 -5.07 15.20
N TYR A 193 -2.14 -4.53 14.10
CA TYR A 193 -1.50 -4.59 12.78
C TYR A 193 -1.09 -3.23 12.21
N SER A 194 -1.67 -2.11 12.66
CA SER A 194 -1.35 -0.79 12.11
C SER A 194 -0.14 -0.18 12.80
N LYS A 195 0.94 0.07 12.03
CA LYS A 195 2.12 0.84 12.48
C LYS A 195 1.80 2.31 12.81
N SER A 196 0.66 2.81 12.34
CA SER A 196 0.20 4.19 12.57
C SER A 196 -0.89 4.29 13.63
N PHE A 197 -1.18 3.20 14.36
CA PHE A 197 -2.16 3.23 15.45
C PHE A 197 -1.70 4.20 16.55
N GLY A 198 -2.57 5.12 16.97
CA GLY A 198 -2.26 6.14 17.99
C GLY A 198 -1.66 7.44 17.43
N ILE A 199 -1.53 7.58 16.11
CA ILE A 199 -1.25 8.86 15.45
C ILE A 199 -2.60 9.55 15.14
N ASP A 200 -2.68 10.88 15.19
CA ASP A 200 -3.86 11.76 14.90
C ASP A 200 -4.67 11.39 13.64
N LEU A 201 -4.09 10.56 12.76
CA LEU A 201 -4.70 10.01 11.56
C LEU A 201 -5.88 9.07 11.84
N TRP A 202 -5.86 8.26 12.91
CA TRP A 202 -7.01 7.40 13.24
C TRP A 202 -8.17 8.19 13.87
N GLU A 203 -7.92 9.37 14.43
CA GLU A 203 -8.97 10.23 14.96
C GLU A 203 -9.63 11.05 13.85
N SER A 204 -8.84 11.56 12.91
CA SER A 204 -9.34 12.37 11.79
C SER A 204 -9.94 11.56 10.63
N GLU A 205 -9.44 10.35 10.35
CA GLU A 205 -9.81 9.55 9.16
C GLU A 205 -10.26 8.11 9.51
N PHE A 206 -10.86 7.93 10.69
CA PHE A 206 -11.25 6.60 11.22
C PHE A 206 -12.06 5.77 10.21
N ASP A 207 -13.11 6.35 9.63
CA ASP A 207 -14.03 5.65 8.73
C ASP A 207 -13.35 5.12 7.47
N ALA A 208 -12.45 5.90 6.89
CA ALA A 208 -11.68 5.50 5.71
C ALA A 208 -10.75 4.32 6.04
N MET A 209 -10.11 4.37 7.21
CA MET A 209 -9.21 3.32 7.69
C MET A 209 -9.96 2.04 8.10
N ALA A 210 -11.15 2.19 8.68
CA ALA A 210 -12.05 1.09 8.98
C ALA A 210 -12.51 0.39 7.69
N LYS A 211 -12.98 1.15 6.70
CA LYS A 211 -13.38 0.61 5.39
C LYS A 211 -12.21 -0.10 4.70
N LYS A 212 -10.99 0.46 4.73
CA LYS A 212 -9.77 -0.22 4.23
C LYS A 212 -9.56 -1.57 4.90
N THR A 213 -9.71 -1.63 6.22
CA THR A 213 -9.52 -2.86 7.01
C THR A 213 -10.54 -3.93 6.64
N VAL A 214 -11.81 -3.55 6.54
CA VAL A 214 -12.89 -4.50 6.24
C VAL A 214 -12.82 -4.97 4.78
N ILE A 215 -12.49 -4.08 3.83
CA ILE A 215 -12.23 -4.44 2.42
C ILE A 215 -11.12 -5.50 2.31
N LYS A 216 -9.99 -5.30 2.99
CA LYS A 216 -8.89 -6.28 2.99
C LYS A 216 -9.35 -7.65 3.47
N LYS A 217 -10.10 -7.68 4.58
CA LYS A 217 -10.59 -8.91 5.18
C LYS A 217 -11.48 -9.69 4.21
N LEU A 218 -12.37 -9.01 3.47
CA LEU A 218 -13.20 -9.66 2.45
C LEU A 218 -12.39 -10.15 1.25
N LEU A 219 -11.46 -9.34 0.74
CA LEU A 219 -10.70 -9.66 -0.47
C LEU A 219 -9.80 -10.90 -0.32
N LYS A 220 -9.48 -11.35 0.90
CA LYS A 220 -8.80 -12.65 1.12
C LYS A 220 -9.58 -13.86 0.60
N TYR A 221 -10.91 -13.78 0.64
CA TYR A 221 -11.79 -14.87 0.24
C TYR A 221 -12.30 -14.70 -1.20
N ALA A 222 -12.07 -13.54 -1.80
CA ALA A 222 -12.45 -13.29 -3.18
C ALA A 222 -11.52 -14.06 -4.15
N PRO A 223 -12.03 -14.53 -5.31
CA PRO A 223 -11.28 -15.30 -6.30
C PRO A 223 -10.33 -14.42 -7.14
N LEU A 224 -9.48 -13.66 -6.47
CA LEU A 224 -8.55 -12.66 -7.02
C LEU A 224 -7.32 -13.28 -7.68
N SER A 225 -6.54 -12.46 -8.41
CA SER A 225 -5.24 -12.89 -8.94
C SER A 225 -4.26 -13.22 -7.81
N ILE A 226 -3.32 -14.13 -8.10
CA ILE A 226 -2.30 -14.58 -7.15
C ILE A 226 -1.49 -13.40 -6.58
N ASP A 227 -1.16 -12.41 -7.41
CA ASP A 227 -0.35 -11.25 -7.00
C ASP A 227 -1.11 -10.31 -6.05
N LEU A 228 -2.42 -10.16 -6.24
CA LEU A 228 -3.26 -9.42 -5.31
C LEU A 228 -3.38 -10.17 -3.98
N GLN A 229 -3.60 -11.49 -4.00
CA GLN A 229 -3.64 -12.29 -2.78
C GLN A 229 -2.33 -12.20 -1.98
N LYS A 230 -1.18 -12.37 -2.64
CA LYS A 230 0.15 -12.21 -2.01
C LYS A 230 0.32 -10.83 -1.38
N SER A 231 -0.09 -9.77 -2.08
CA SER A 231 0.08 -8.41 -1.58
C SER A 231 -0.84 -8.09 -0.39
N VAL A 232 -2.07 -8.61 -0.39
CA VAL A 232 -2.99 -8.49 0.76
C VAL A 232 -2.43 -9.23 1.99
N LEU A 233 -1.80 -10.39 1.80
CA LEU A 233 -1.21 -11.17 2.89
C LEU A 233 0.06 -10.54 3.48
N LEU A 234 0.94 -9.97 2.65
CA LEU A 234 2.20 -9.36 3.11
C LEU A 234 1.96 -8.14 4.02
N ASP A 235 0.90 -7.38 3.76
CA ASP A 235 0.53 -6.17 4.51
C ASP A 235 -0.06 -6.47 5.91
N GLU A 236 -0.34 -7.74 6.23
CA GLU A 236 -0.85 -8.17 7.55
C GLU A 236 0.21 -8.88 8.41
N SER A 237 1.47 -8.88 7.98
CA SER A 237 2.56 -9.39 8.82
C SER A 237 2.55 -8.67 10.18
N ILE A 238 2.61 -9.46 11.26
CA ILE A 238 2.54 -8.95 12.64
C ILE A 238 3.68 -7.96 12.84
N ASN A 239 3.38 -6.79 13.42
CA ASN A 239 4.39 -5.83 13.85
C ASN A 239 5.21 -6.46 14.99
N THR A 240 6.33 -7.11 14.67
CA THR A 240 7.26 -7.64 15.68
C THR A 240 8.19 -6.58 16.28
N ASN A 241 8.05 -5.30 15.90
CA ASN A 241 9.00 -4.24 16.25
C ASN A 241 8.38 -3.11 17.09
N LEU A 242 7.73 -3.42 18.21
CA LEU A 242 7.37 -2.44 19.24
C LEU A 242 8.25 -2.61 20.49
N GLN A 243 9.56 -2.54 20.31
CA GLN A 243 10.49 -2.15 21.37
C GLN A 243 11.42 -1.03 20.84
N GLY A 244 11.26 0.17 21.40
CA GLY A 244 12.08 1.36 21.17
C GLY A 244 11.43 2.34 20.17
N GLY A 245 11.03 3.55 20.53
CA GLY A 245 11.25 4.33 21.74
C GLY A 245 10.31 5.54 21.77
N ILE A 246 10.40 6.23 22.90
CA ILE A 246 9.67 7.42 23.36
C ILE A 246 9.64 8.52 22.29
#